data_AF-A0A7C7P2S3-F1
#
_entry.id   AF-A0A7C7P2S3-F1
#
_cell.length_a   1.000
_cell.length_b   1.000
_cell.length_c   1.000
_cell.angle_alpha   90.00
_cell.angle_beta   90.00
_cell.angle_gamma   90.00
#
_symmetry.space_group_name_H-M   'P 1'
#
loop_
_entity.id
_entity.type
_entity.pdbx_description
1 polymer ?
#
loop_
_entity_poly.entity_id
_entity_poly.type
_entity_poly.pdbx_seq_one_letter_code
_entity_poly.pdbx_strand_id
1 'polypeptide(L)'
;MKKIEVTDVILRDAHQSLIATRMRTDDMLPVCDKLDQVGYWSLEVWGGATFDACVRYLKEDPWERLRQLKQALPKTRLQMLLRGQNLLGYRHYADDVVSAFVERAAENGIDVFRIFDALNDLRNLETAMQAVKKAGKHAQGTISYTTSPVHTPELFVKQAKDLQNMGADSIAIKDMAGLLAPYPTYDLVKAIKSEVDLPLVIHSHSTSGLAAQCQLKAIEAGVDRIDTAISSFANGTSHPATESQVAALRNTEWDTGLDLNLLSEIADYFREVRKKYHQFESEFTGEDVSVQINQVPGGMMSNLANQLKEQNALDRIRDVFAEIPRVREDLGYPPLVTPTSQIVGTQAVYNVLAGERYKTITNEVKRYLQGGYGQPPAPVNAQLQKKAIGNEEVIESRPAD
;
A
#
# COMPACT_ATOMS: atom_id res chain seq x y z
N MET A 1 -21.37 -11.62 -18.64
CA MET A 1 -20.00 -11.12 -18.93
C MET A 1 -19.69 -10.07 -17.89
N LYS A 2 -18.64 -10.28 -17.08
CA LYS A 2 -18.27 -9.35 -16.01
C LYS A 2 -17.03 -8.58 -16.47
N LYS A 3 -17.27 -7.38 -16.98
CA LYS A 3 -16.25 -6.40 -17.36
C LYS A 3 -15.33 -6.14 -16.16
N ILE A 4 -14.01 -6.18 -16.36
CA ILE A 4 -13.04 -5.79 -15.33
C ILE A 4 -12.93 -4.28 -15.29
N GLU A 5 -13.08 -3.70 -14.10
CA GLU A 5 -12.89 -2.27 -13.88
C GLU A 5 -11.45 -1.99 -13.43
N VAL A 6 -10.88 -0.89 -13.93
CA VAL A 6 -9.46 -0.56 -13.73
C VAL A 6 -9.34 0.72 -12.90
N THR A 7 -8.47 0.71 -11.90
CA THR A 7 -8.01 1.92 -11.21
C THR A 7 -6.58 2.23 -11.62
N ASP A 8 -6.31 3.44 -12.09
CA ASP A 8 -4.94 3.87 -12.38
C ASP A 8 -4.35 4.60 -11.18
N VAL A 9 -3.10 4.28 -10.85
CA VAL A 9 -2.37 4.85 -9.71
C VAL A 9 -1.28 5.84 -10.12
N ILE A 10 -1.28 6.29 -11.39
CA ILE A 10 -0.29 7.22 -11.95
C ILE A 10 -0.08 8.49 -11.13
N LEU A 11 -1.15 9.06 -10.56
CA LEU A 11 -1.11 10.32 -9.79
C LEU A 11 -0.73 10.14 -8.32
N ARG A 12 -0.56 8.90 -7.83
CA ARG A 12 -0.20 8.60 -6.42
C ARG A 12 0.88 7.52 -6.31
N ASP A 13 0.51 6.24 -6.39
CA ASP A 13 1.45 5.16 -6.04
C ASP A 13 2.58 5.01 -7.07
N ALA A 14 2.32 5.28 -8.35
CA ALA A 14 3.31 5.06 -9.39
C ALA A 14 4.54 5.95 -9.20
N HIS A 15 4.34 7.25 -9.00
CA HIS A 15 5.45 8.18 -8.72
C HIS A 15 5.98 8.08 -7.29
N GLN A 16 5.14 7.65 -6.33
CA GLN A 16 5.60 7.31 -4.98
C GLN A 16 6.63 6.18 -5.01
N SER A 17 6.38 5.14 -5.81
CA SER A 17 7.27 3.98 -5.97
C SER A 17 8.52 4.29 -6.78
N LEU A 18 8.39 5.04 -7.88
CA LEU A 18 9.49 5.16 -8.86
C LEU A 18 10.35 6.40 -8.70
N ILE A 19 9.76 7.53 -8.26
CA ILE A 19 10.45 8.83 -8.20
C ILE A 19 10.24 9.53 -6.86
N ALA A 20 10.23 8.75 -5.77
CA ALA A 20 10.21 9.24 -4.38
C ALA A 20 9.09 10.25 -4.07
N THR A 21 7.91 10.08 -4.68
CA THR A 21 6.72 10.93 -4.48
C THR A 21 6.93 12.39 -4.91
N ARG A 22 7.74 12.63 -5.94
CA ARG A 22 8.15 14.00 -6.33
C ARG A 22 7.34 14.65 -7.44
N MET A 23 6.37 13.96 -8.02
CA MET A 23 5.53 14.55 -9.07
C MET A 23 4.76 15.77 -8.52
N ARG A 24 4.94 16.90 -9.19
CA ARG A 24 4.28 18.18 -8.89
C ARG A 24 2.88 18.25 -9.48
N THR A 25 2.02 19.04 -8.85
CA THR A 25 0.64 19.25 -9.33
C THR A 25 0.62 19.81 -10.76
N ASP A 26 1.54 20.71 -11.09
CA ASP A 26 1.66 21.31 -12.43
C ASP A 26 1.95 20.31 -13.56
N ASP A 27 2.54 19.15 -13.22
CA ASP A 27 2.79 18.06 -14.16
C ASP A 27 1.64 17.03 -14.19
N MET A 28 0.65 17.16 -13.31
CA MET A 28 -0.54 16.30 -13.27
C MET A 28 -1.69 16.94 -14.07
N LEU A 29 -1.92 18.24 -13.87
CA LEU A 29 -3.08 18.95 -14.41
C LEU A 29 -3.21 18.92 -15.95
N PRO A 30 -2.12 19.10 -16.75
CA PRO A 30 -2.26 19.21 -18.20
C PRO A 30 -2.81 17.98 -18.92
N VAL A 31 -2.76 16.80 -18.28
CA VAL A 31 -3.26 15.53 -18.85
C VAL A 31 -4.56 15.05 -18.20
N CYS A 32 -5.09 15.77 -17.20
CA CYS A 32 -6.28 15.36 -16.46
C CYS A 32 -7.51 15.20 -17.37
N ASP A 33 -7.73 16.09 -18.35
CA ASP A 33 -8.85 15.96 -19.28
C ASP A 33 -8.84 14.63 -20.05
N LYS A 34 -7.66 14.10 -20.38
CA LYS A 34 -7.51 12.79 -21.04
C LYS A 34 -7.75 11.66 -20.06
N LEU A 35 -7.14 11.73 -18.87
CA LEU A 35 -7.36 10.75 -17.80
C LEU A 35 -8.86 10.60 -17.47
N ASP A 36 -9.61 11.71 -17.43
CA ASP A 36 -11.04 11.75 -17.13
C ASP A 36 -11.93 11.19 -18.25
N GLN A 37 -11.38 10.99 -19.46
CA GLN A 37 -12.09 10.41 -20.61
C GLN A 37 -11.88 8.90 -20.75
N VAL A 38 -10.88 8.32 -20.09
CA VAL A 38 -10.53 6.90 -20.26
C VAL A 38 -11.68 5.97 -19.84
N GLY A 39 -12.42 6.32 -18.79
CA GLY A 39 -13.42 5.44 -18.19
C GLY A 39 -12.87 4.54 -17.09
N TYR A 40 -11.85 5.00 -16.36
CA TYR A 40 -11.39 4.34 -15.15
C TYR A 40 -12.50 4.23 -14.10
N TRP A 41 -12.45 3.17 -13.29
CA TRP A 41 -13.31 3.06 -12.11
C TRP A 41 -12.98 4.17 -11.11
N SER A 42 -11.68 4.37 -10.83
CA SER A 42 -11.17 5.51 -10.09
C SER A 42 -9.76 5.87 -10.53
N LEU A 43 -9.32 7.07 -10.18
CA LEU A 43 -7.91 7.45 -10.19
C LEU A 43 -7.44 7.56 -8.75
N GLU A 44 -6.34 6.90 -8.41
CA GLU A 44 -5.72 7.11 -7.12
C GLU A 44 -4.82 8.34 -7.19
N VAL A 45 -5.20 9.39 -6.46
CA VAL A 45 -4.61 10.74 -6.63
C VAL A 45 -4.09 11.35 -5.34
N TRP A 46 -4.40 10.75 -4.20
CA TRP A 46 -4.13 11.35 -2.89
C TRP A 46 -3.86 10.32 -1.79
N GLY A 47 -3.42 10.79 -0.63
CA GLY A 47 -3.06 9.91 0.48
C GLY A 47 -1.69 9.25 0.29
N GLY A 48 -1.45 8.14 0.99
CA GLY A 48 -0.12 7.53 1.02
C GLY A 48 0.94 8.51 1.53
N ALA A 49 2.04 8.68 0.79
CA ALA A 49 3.12 9.62 1.13
C ALA A 49 2.93 11.02 0.53
N THR A 50 1.92 11.23 -0.32
CA THR A 50 1.77 12.50 -1.07
C THR A 50 1.58 13.70 -0.14
N PHE A 51 0.86 13.53 0.97
CA PHE A 51 0.61 14.61 1.93
C PHE A 51 1.90 15.12 2.58
N ASP A 52 2.73 14.23 3.11
CA ASP A 52 4.05 14.60 3.65
C ASP A 52 4.95 15.17 2.54
N ALA A 53 4.98 14.56 1.35
CA ALA A 53 5.84 15.02 0.27
C ALA A 53 5.50 16.42 -0.25
N CYS A 54 4.20 16.73 -0.37
CA CYS A 54 3.71 18.07 -0.75
C CYS A 54 4.26 19.14 0.20
N VAL A 55 4.06 18.94 1.50
CA VAL A 55 4.47 19.91 2.53
C VAL A 55 5.99 19.95 2.69
N ARG A 56 6.62 18.79 2.87
CA ARG A 56 8.03 18.67 3.23
C ARG A 56 8.94 19.10 2.09
N TYR A 57 8.64 18.66 0.87
CA TYR A 57 9.59 18.76 -0.24
C TYR A 57 9.12 19.64 -1.38
N LEU A 58 7.87 19.50 -1.82
CA LEU A 58 7.38 20.22 -2.99
C LEU A 58 7.00 21.67 -2.68
N LYS A 59 6.75 21.95 -1.39
CA LYS A 59 6.25 23.24 -0.88
C LYS A 59 4.88 23.59 -1.46
N GLU A 60 4.04 22.56 -1.58
CA GLU A 60 2.67 22.63 -2.07
C GLU A 60 1.71 22.31 -0.92
N ASP A 61 0.53 22.94 -0.92
CA ASP A 61 -0.57 22.55 -0.02
C ASP A 61 -1.24 21.28 -0.59
N PRO A 62 -1.21 20.14 0.12
CA PRO A 62 -1.84 18.91 -0.35
C PRO A 62 -3.36 19.03 -0.51
N TRP A 63 -4.03 19.92 0.22
CA TRP A 63 -5.46 20.18 0.07
C TRP A 63 -5.76 20.94 -1.22
N GLU A 64 -4.89 21.87 -1.60
CA GLU A 64 -5.02 22.60 -2.87
C GLU A 64 -4.80 21.66 -4.06
N ARG A 65 -3.81 20.76 -3.98
CA ARG A 65 -3.65 19.69 -4.99
C ARG A 65 -4.94 18.90 -5.17
N LEU A 66 -5.57 18.47 -4.07
CA LEU A 66 -6.82 17.71 -4.13
C LEU A 66 -7.93 18.51 -4.82
N ARG A 67 -8.14 19.78 -4.46
CA ARG A 67 -9.17 20.64 -5.07
C ARG A 67 -8.94 20.83 -6.57
N GLN A 68 -7.70 21.10 -6.98
CA GLN A 68 -7.35 21.29 -8.39
C GLN A 68 -7.55 20.01 -9.19
N LEU A 69 -7.15 18.85 -8.65
CA LEU A 69 -7.39 17.56 -9.29
C LEU A 69 -8.88 17.24 -9.35
N LYS A 70 -9.67 17.55 -8.32
CA LYS A 70 -11.13 17.35 -8.37
C LYS A 70 -11.80 18.21 -9.44
N GLN A 71 -11.33 19.45 -9.59
CA GLN A 71 -11.82 20.33 -10.65
C GLN A 71 -11.44 19.81 -12.05
N ALA A 72 -10.23 19.27 -12.21
CA ALA A 72 -9.73 18.78 -13.49
C ALA A 72 -10.19 17.34 -13.85
N LEU A 73 -10.72 16.58 -12.88
CA LEU A 73 -11.21 15.21 -13.04
C LEU A 73 -12.69 15.09 -12.56
N PRO A 74 -13.63 15.80 -13.19
CA PRO A 74 -15.01 15.87 -12.70
C PRO A 74 -15.80 14.56 -12.87
N LYS A 75 -15.48 13.71 -13.86
CA LYS A 75 -16.25 12.48 -14.15
C LYS A 75 -15.74 11.28 -13.35
N THR A 76 -14.43 11.20 -13.14
CA THR A 76 -13.76 10.06 -12.53
C THR A 76 -13.75 10.19 -11.02
N ARG A 77 -14.01 9.08 -10.33
CA ARG A 77 -13.99 9.04 -8.86
C ARG A 77 -12.56 9.16 -8.36
N LEU A 78 -12.31 10.06 -7.42
CA LEU A 78 -10.99 10.22 -6.82
C LEU A 78 -10.81 9.23 -5.66
N GLN A 79 -9.76 8.43 -5.72
CA GLN A 79 -9.38 7.48 -4.68
C GLN A 79 -8.17 7.99 -3.89
N MET A 80 -8.19 7.72 -2.58
CA MET A 80 -7.02 7.88 -1.71
C MET A 80 -6.68 6.62 -0.94
N LEU A 81 -5.42 6.53 -0.51
CA LEU A 81 -4.95 5.55 0.46
C LEU A 81 -4.86 6.17 1.87
N LEU A 82 -5.58 5.60 2.84
CA LEU A 82 -5.67 6.05 4.23
C LEU A 82 -5.23 4.93 5.20
N ARG A 83 -4.36 5.24 6.17
CA ARG A 83 -3.82 4.26 7.12
C ARG A 83 -4.66 4.17 8.40
N GLY A 84 -5.95 3.90 8.29
CA GLY A 84 -6.86 3.80 9.45
C GLY A 84 -6.65 4.93 10.46
N GLN A 85 -6.44 4.56 11.73
CA GLN A 85 -6.18 5.47 12.83
C GLN A 85 -4.91 6.33 12.68
N ASN A 86 -3.95 5.92 11.85
CA ASN A 86 -2.74 6.69 11.54
C ASN A 86 -2.97 7.77 10.48
N LEU A 87 -4.10 7.75 9.78
CA LEU A 87 -4.40 8.66 8.68
C LEU A 87 -3.29 8.67 7.62
N LEU A 88 -2.61 9.81 7.47
CA LEU A 88 -1.44 10.00 6.60
C LEU A 88 -0.17 10.31 7.41
N GLY A 89 -0.20 10.06 8.72
CA GLY A 89 0.89 10.30 9.66
C GLY A 89 1.64 9.03 10.06
N TYR A 90 2.38 9.15 11.16
CA TYR A 90 3.32 8.13 11.68
C TYR A 90 2.90 7.53 13.03
N ARG A 91 1.75 7.94 13.58
CA ARG A 91 1.20 7.48 14.87
C ARG A 91 -0.33 7.42 14.80
N HIS A 92 -0.97 6.75 15.76
CA HIS A 92 -2.41 6.83 15.93
C HIS A 92 -2.82 8.26 16.35
N TYR A 93 -3.97 8.69 15.84
CA TYR A 93 -4.65 9.93 16.22
C TYR A 93 -5.91 9.61 17.02
N ALA A 94 -6.43 10.60 17.73
CA ALA A 94 -7.72 10.49 18.39
C ALA A 94 -8.86 10.44 17.35
N ASP A 95 -10.00 9.89 17.74
CA ASP A 95 -11.12 9.62 16.83
C ASP A 95 -11.73 10.87 16.21
N ASP A 96 -11.71 11.99 16.92
CA ASP A 96 -12.17 13.30 16.46
C ASP A 96 -11.32 13.82 15.29
N VAL A 97 -9.99 13.65 15.37
CA VAL A 97 -9.05 13.98 14.29
C VAL A 97 -9.29 13.09 13.08
N VAL A 98 -9.51 11.79 13.27
CA VAL A 98 -9.80 10.85 12.17
C VAL A 98 -11.10 11.24 11.47
N SER A 99 -12.15 11.49 12.23
CA SER A 99 -13.47 11.87 11.71
C SER A 99 -13.40 13.20 10.94
N ALA A 100 -12.75 14.22 11.52
CA ALA A 100 -12.58 15.51 10.88
C ALA A 100 -11.73 15.43 9.60
N PHE A 101 -10.68 14.61 9.60
CA PHE A 101 -9.85 14.42 8.41
C PHE A 101 -10.65 13.80 7.25
N VAL A 102 -11.41 12.73 7.53
CA VAL A 102 -12.23 12.06 6.52
C VAL A 102 -13.32 12.98 5.98
N GLU A 103 -14.00 13.73 6.85
CA GLU A 103 -15.00 14.74 6.45
C GLU A 103 -14.38 15.76 5.49
N ARG A 104 -13.23 16.35 5.85
CA ARG A 104 -12.55 17.33 5.00
C ARG A 104 -12.07 16.74 3.68
N ALA A 105 -11.54 15.51 3.68
CA ALA A 105 -11.14 14.82 2.45
C ALA A 105 -12.33 14.58 1.52
N ALA A 106 -13.48 14.16 2.08
CA ALA A 106 -14.71 13.94 1.31
C ALA A 106 -15.26 15.24 0.72
N GLU A 107 -15.29 16.33 1.49
CA GLU A 107 -15.74 17.66 1.05
C GLU A 107 -14.87 18.23 -0.07
N ASN A 108 -13.55 18.00 -0.03
CA ASN A 108 -12.62 18.53 -1.03
C ASN A 108 -12.50 17.65 -2.29
N GLY A 109 -13.13 16.47 -2.32
CA GLY A 109 -13.32 15.73 -3.57
C GLY A 109 -12.98 14.24 -3.54
N ILE A 110 -12.53 13.67 -2.41
CA ILE A 110 -12.30 12.22 -2.34
C ILE A 110 -13.64 11.47 -2.37
N ASP A 111 -13.71 10.48 -3.25
CA ASP A 111 -14.90 9.65 -3.46
C ASP A 111 -14.71 8.23 -2.91
N VAL A 112 -13.47 7.72 -2.96
CA VAL A 112 -13.10 6.37 -2.51
C VAL A 112 -11.96 6.43 -1.49
N PHE A 113 -12.18 5.85 -0.32
CA PHE A 113 -11.17 5.72 0.73
C PHE A 113 -10.73 4.26 0.83
N ARG A 114 -9.51 3.96 0.39
CA ARG A 114 -8.88 2.66 0.66
C ARG A 114 -8.23 2.72 2.03
N ILE A 115 -8.83 2.03 3.00
CA ILE A 115 -8.45 2.09 4.42
C ILE A 115 -7.74 0.79 4.79
N PHE A 116 -6.51 0.89 5.29
CA PHE A 116 -5.71 -0.26 5.69
C PHE A 116 -4.99 -0.02 7.03
N ASP A 117 -4.62 -1.13 7.66
CA ASP A 117 -3.79 -1.17 8.86
C ASP A 117 -2.56 -2.05 8.58
N ALA A 118 -1.41 -1.69 9.17
CA ALA A 118 -0.15 -2.38 8.89
C ALA A 118 -0.09 -3.79 9.49
N LEU A 119 -0.81 -4.06 10.58
CA LEU A 119 -0.89 -5.34 11.27
C LEU A 119 -2.08 -6.18 10.82
N ASN A 120 -2.98 -5.59 10.01
CA ASN A 120 -4.34 -6.08 9.80
C ASN A 120 -5.14 -6.19 11.12
N ASP A 121 -4.85 -5.33 12.10
CA ASP A 121 -5.70 -5.15 13.27
C ASP A 121 -6.90 -4.27 12.87
N LEU A 122 -8.03 -4.92 12.59
CA LEU A 122 -9.19 -4.25 12.02
C LEU A 122 -9.80 -3.20 12.96
N ARG A 123 -9.53 -3.27 14.27
CA ARG A 123 -9.97 -2.26 15.25
C ARG A 123 -9.44 -0.86 14.90
N ASN A 124 -8.24 -0.80 14.32
CA ASN A 124 -7.62 0.45 13.86
C ASN A 124 -8.31 1.05 12.62
N LEU A 125 -9.25 0.34 12.00
CA LEU A 125 -10.00 0.81 10.83
C LEU A 125 -11.36 1.38 11.21
N GLU A 126 -11.91 1.02 12.37
CA GLU A 126 -13.32 1.25 12.74
C GLU A 126 -13.72 2.73 12.60
N THR A 127 -12.97 3.64 13.22
CA THR A 127 -13.28 5.08 13.17
C THR A 127 -13.25 5.63 11.74
N ALA A 128 -12.22 5.26 10.97
CA ALA A 128 -12.09 5.73 9.59
C ALA A 128 -13.22 5.17 8.71
N MET A 129 -13.55 3.89 8.85
CA MET A 129 -14.64 3.24 8.12
C MET A 129 -15.97 3.92 8.44
N GLN A 130 -16.30 4.11 9.73
CA GLN A 130 -17.52 4.79 10.16
C GLN A 130 -17.59 6.23 9.64
N ALA A 131 -16.48 6.99 9.71
CA ALA A 131 -16.42 8.35 9.21
C ALA A 131 -16.67 8.43 7.69
N VAL A 132 -16.11 7.50 6.91
CA VAL A 132 -16.30 7.43 5.45
C VAL A 132 -17.76 7.12 5.12
N LYS A 133 -18.37 6.16 5.82
CA LYS A 133 -19.80 5.83 5.65
C LYS A 133 -20.69 7.02 6.02
N LYS A 134 -20.38 7.72 7.11
CA LYS A 134 -21.10 8.93 7.54
C LYS A 134 -20.99 10.06 6.50
N ALA A 135 -19.84 10.20 5.85
CA ALA A 135 -19.63 11.17 4.77
C ALA A 135 -20.31 10.77 3.44
N GLY A 136 -20.98 9.62 3.36
CA GLY A 136 -21.64 9.13 2.15
C GLY A 136 -20.67 8.77 1.02
N LYS A 137 -19.43 8.38 1.37
CA LYS A 137 -18.37 8.01 0.42
C LYS A 137 -18.11 6.50 0.42
N HIS A 138 -17.32 6.03 -0.53
CA HIS A 138 -17.02 4.59 -0.70
C HIS A 138 -15.92 4.15 0.26
N ALA A 139 -16.25 3.28 1.21
CA ALA A 139 -15.30 2.70 2.15
C ALA A 139 -14.73 1.38 1.60
N GLN A 140 -13.46 1.39 1.18
CA GLN A 140 -12.76 0.20 0.73
C GLN A 140 -11.86 -0.34 1.85
N GLY A 141 -12.34 -1.38 2.54
CA GLY A 141 -11.56 -2.10 3.54
C GLY A 141 -10.41 -2.87 2.90
N THR A 142 -9.26 -2.98 3.56
CA THR A 142 -8.04 -3.51 2.94
C THR A 142 -7.39 -4.59 3.78
N ILE A 143 -7.01 -5.67 3.12
CA ILE A 143 -6.15 -6.74 3.64
C ILE A 143 -4.73 -6.46 3.14
N SER A 144 -3.82 -6.11 4.04
CA SER A 144 -2.38 -5.99 3.75
C SER A 144 -1.77 -7.38 3.63
N TYR A 145 -1.57 -7.86 2.41
CA TYR A 145 -1.13 -9.23 2.13
C TYR A 145 0.32 -9.46 2.55
N THR A 146 0.59 -10.63 3.12
CA THR A 146 1.95 -11.11 3.41
C THR A 146 1.97 -12.64 3.54
N THR A 147 3.17 -13.23 3.62
CA THR A 147 3.34 -14.67 3.84
C THR A 147 4.16 -14.93 5.10
N SER A 148 3.72 -15.89 5.90
CA SER A 148 4.40 -16.37 7.12
C SER A 148 3.72 -17.65 7.61
N PRO A 149 4.25 -18.35 8.63
CA PRO A 149 3.58 -19.51 9.24
C PRO A 149 2.16 -19.25 9.75
N VAL A 150 1.77 -18.01 10.05
CA VAL A 150 0.43 -17.67 10.59
C VAL A 150 -0.54 -17.08 9.57
N HIS A 151 -0.06 -16.76 8.36
CA HIS A 151 -0.89 -16.12 7.34
C HIS A 151 -1.41 -17.18 6.36
N THR A 152 -2.69 -17.55 6.53
CA THR A 152 -3.35 -18.59 5.73
C THR A 152 -4.52 -18.00 4.92
N PRO A 153 -4.99 -18.68 3.85
CA PRO A 153 -6.19 -18.26 3.14
C PRO A 153 -7.41 -18.10 4.05
N GLU A 154 -7.57 -18.97 5.05
CA GLU A 154 -8.68 -18.91 6.01
C GLU A 154 -8.65 -17.64 6.85
N LEU A 155 -7.45 -17.19 7.27
CA LEU A 155 -7.28 -15.93 7.98
C LEU A 155 -7.71 -14.75 7.10
N PHE A 156 -7.28 -14.71 5.84
CA PHE A 156 -7.64 -13.64 4.93
C PHE A 156 -9.14 -13.64 4.59
N VAL A 157 -9.76 -14.81 4.44
CA VAL A 157 -11.23 -14.93 4.29
C VAL A 157 -11.95 -14.41 5.52
N LYS A 158 -11.47 -14.74 6.73
CA LYS A 158 -12.03 -14.19 7.97
C LYS A 158 -11.93 -12.67 8.00
N GLN A 159 -10.77 -12.11 7.68
CA GLN A 159 -10.58 -10.65 7.61
C GLN A 159 -11.53 -10.00 6.58
N ALA A 160 -11.75 -10.64 5.43
CA ALA A 160 -12.70 -10.16 4.43
C ALA A 160 -14.14 -10.14 4.96
N LYS A 161 -14.57 -11.18 5.68
CA LYS A 161 -15.89 -11.21 6.36
C LYS A 161 -16.02 -10.12 7.41
N ASP A 162 -14.98 -9.93 8.22
CA ASP A 162 -14.98 -8.91 9.28
C ASP A 162 -15.07 -7.49 8.68
N LEU A 163 -14.36 -7.22 7.57
CA LEU A 163 -14.48 -5.96 6.83
C LEU A 163 -15.88 -5.76 6.22
N GLN A 164 -16.51 -6.81 5.69
CA GLN A 164 -17.91 -6.75 5.24
C GLN A 164 -18.85 -6.39 6.38
N ASN A 165 -18.69 -7.06 7.54
CA ASN A 165 -19.51 -6.79 8.73
C ASN A 165 -19.29 -5.38 9.29
N MET A 166 -18.10 -4.80 9.10
CA MET A 166 -17.79 -3.40 9.41
C MET A 166 -18.45 -2.40 8.45
N GLY A 167 -19.08 -2.87 7.36
CA GLY A 167 -19.80 -2.04 6.40
C GLY A 167 -18.98 -1.56 5.21
N ALA A 168 -17.90 -2.27 4.86
CA ALA A 168 -17.13 -2.00 3.64
C ALA A 168 -18.02 -2.06 2.38
N ASP A 169 -17.79 -1.14 1.44
CA ASP A 169 -18.41 -1.14 0.10
C ASP A 169 -17.64 -2.00 -0.90
N SER A 170 -16.37 -2.30 -0.61
CA SER A 170 -15.53 -3.24 -1.35
C SER A 170 -14.30 -3.62 -0.53
N ILE A 171 -13.61 -4.69 -0.91
CA ILE A 171 -12.38 -5.11 -0.24
C ILE A 171 -11.21 -5.05 -1.21
N ALA A 172 -10.05 -4.58 -0.75
CA ALA A 172 -8.80 -4.63 -1.48
C ALA A 172 -7.84 -5.64 -0.86
N ILE A 173 -7.24 -6.51 -1.68
CA ILE A 173 -6.04 -7.25 -1.33
C ILE A 173 -4.86 -6.39 -1.76
N LYS A 174 -4.15 -5.83 -0.77
CA LYS A 174 -2.99 -4.97 -0.99
C LYS A 174 -1.70 -5.76 -0.78
N ASP A 175 -1.06 -6.11 -1.87
CA ASP A 175 0.27 -6.70 -1.92
C ASP A 175 1.32 -5.62 -2.19
N MET A 176 1.71 -4.92 -1.13
CA MET A 176 2.65 -3.80 -1.19
C MET A 176 4.08 -4.18 -1.59
N ALA A 177 4.46 -5.45 -1.43
CA ALA A 177 5.83 -5.91 -1.68
C ALA A 177 5.95 -6.72 -2.97
N GLY A 178 4.84 -7.16 -3.57
CA GLY A 178 4.85 -8.04 -4.74
C GLY A 178 5.08 -9.51 -4.35
N LEU A 179 4.50 -9.94 -3.22
CA LEU A 179 4.61 -11.28 -2.63
C LEU A 179 3.55 -12.26 -3.14
N LEU A 180 2.47 -11.78 -3.76
CA LEU A 180 1.49 -12.67 -4.35
C LEU A 180 2.15 -13.56 -5.41
N ALA A 181 1.72 -14.81 -5.45
CA ALA A 181 2.04 -15.75 -6.50
C ALA A 181 0.75 -16.11 -7.27
N PRO A 182 0.82 -16.42 -8.58
CA PRO A 182 -0.38 -16.47 -9.41
C PRO A 182 -1.43 -17.50 -8.96
N TYR A 183 -1.04 -18.75 -8.73
CA TYR A 183 -1.98 -19.80 -8.30
C TYR A 183 -2.54 -19.57 -6.88
N PRO A 184 -1.72 -19.24 -5.87
CA PRO A 184 -2.25 -18.81 -4.57
C PRO A 184 -3.22 -17.62 -4.66
N THR A 185 -2.99 -16.69 -5.60
CA THR A 185 -3.91 -15.56 -5.83
C THR A 185 -5.26 -16.05 -6.36
N TYR A 186 -5.27 -17.01 -7.30
CA TYR A 186 -6.50 -17.63 -7.79
C TYR A 186 -7.30 -18.25 -6.64
N ASP A 187 -6.64 -19.08 -5.82
CA ASP A 187 -7.29 -19.79 -4.72
C ASP A 187 -7.82 -18.82 -3.65
N LEU A 188 -7.03 -17.81 -3.28
CA LEU A 188 -7.42 -16.79 -2.31
C LEU A 188 -8.62 -15.97 -2.78
N VAL A 189 -8.59 -15.49 -4.03
CA VAL A 189 -9.70 -14.71 -4.60
C VAL A 189 -10.97 -15.56 -4.63
N LYS A 190 -10.88 -16.80 -5.08
CA LYS A 190 -12.02 -17.72 -5.15
C LYS A 190 -12.60 -17.97 -3.75
N ALA A 191 -11.77 -18.20 -2.75
CA ALA A 191 -12.18 -18.42 -1.37
C ALA A 191 -12.84 -17.18 -0.73
N ILE A 192 -12.34 -15.96 -1.02
CA ILE A 192 -13.00 -14.74 -0.54
C ILE A 192 -14.34 -14.54 -1.25
N LYS A 193 -14.39 -14.68 -2.58
CA LYS A 193 -15.63 -14.48 -3.37
C LYS A 193 -16.72 -15.51 -3.06
N SER A 194 -16.39 -16.69 -2.53
CA SER A 194 -17.41 -17.66 -2.09
C SER A 194 -18.07 -17.31 -0.75
N GLU A 195 -17.46 -16.41 0.02
CA GLU A 195 -17.82 -16.13 1.41
C GLU A 195 -18.21 -14.68 1.67
N VAL A 196 -17.95 -13.79 0.70
CA VAL A 196 -18.13 -12.34 0.80
C VAL A 196 -18.78 -11.82 -0.48
N ASP A 197 -19.91 -11.13 -0.33
CA ASP A 197 -20.69 -10.56 -1.44
C ASP A 197 -20.34 -9.08 -1.66
N LEU A 198 -19.05 -8.78 -1.71
CA LEU A 198 -18.52 -7.46 -2.01
C LEU A 198 -17.61 -7.49 -3.25
N PRO A 199 -17.49 -6.37 -3.98
CA PRO A 199 -16.46 -6.24 -4.98
C PRO A 199 -15.07 -6.41 -4.37
N LEU A 200 -14.22 -7.20 -5.03
CA LEU A 200 -12.84 -7.45 -4.62
C LEU A 200 -11.86 -6.78 -5.59
N VAL A 201 -10.77 -6.22 -5.06
CA VAL A 201 -9.74 -5.50 -5.82
C VAL A 201 -8.36 -6.12 -5.59
N ILE A 202 -7.60 -6.34 -6.65
CA ILE A 202 -6.16 -6.65 -6.55
C ILE A 202 -5.34 -5.37 -6.74
N HIS A 203 -4.59 -5.03 -5.70
CA HIS A 203 -3.52 -4.04 -5.76
C HIS A 203 -2.21 -4.75 -5.45
N SER A 204 -1.34 -4.92 -6.45
CA SER A 204 -0.07 -5.64 -6.30
C SER A 204 1.03 -4.91 -7.04
N HIS A 205 2.17 -4.77 -6.36
CA HIS A 205 3.37 -4.20 -6.95
C HIS A 205 4.10 -5.24 -7.80
N SER A 206 4.64 -4.82 -8.95
CA SER A 206 5.36 -5.66 -9.91
C SER A 206 6.80 -5.98 -9.50
N THR A 207 7.19 -5.76 -8.24
CA THR A 207 8.61 -5.87 -7.80
C THR A 207 9.17 -7.26 -8.10
N SER A 208 8.39 -8.32 -7.90
CA SER A 208 8.81 -9.70 -8.19
C SER A 208 8.65 -10.10 -9.67
N GLY A 209 8.07 -9.24 -10.51
CA GLY A 209 7.64 -9.57 -11.87
C GLY A 209 6.31 -10.36 -11.94
N LEU A 210 5.70 -10.71 -10.80
CA LEU A 210 4.54 -11.63 -10.76
C LEU A 210 3.16 -10.94 -10.81
N ALA A 211 3.09 -9.63 -10.55
CA ALA A 211 1.81 -8.94 -10.33
C ALA A 211 0.82 -9.05 -11.50
N ALA A 212 1.30 -8.93 -12.75
CA ALA A 212 0.45 -9.06 -13.94
C ALA A 212 -0.16 -10.47 -14.06
N GLN A 213 0.61 -11.51 -13.74
CA GLN A 213 0.14 -12.90 -13.73
C GLN A 213 -0.84 -13.15 -12.59
N CYS A 214 -0.60 -12.54 -11.42
CA CYS A 214 -1.50 -12.61 -10.28
C CYS A 214 -2.83 -11.93 -10.57
N GLN A 215 -2.83 -10.78 -11.25
CA GLN A 215 -4.04 -10.10 -11.70
C GLN A 215 -4.84 -10.96 -12.69
N LEU A 216 -4.18 -11.57 -13.68
CA LEU A 216 -4.85 -12.48 -14.60
C LEU A 216 -5.51 -13.67 -13.87
N LYS A 217 -4.80 -14.28 -12.91
CA LYS A 217 -5.35 -15.34 -12.07
C LYS A 217 -6.48 -14.89 -11.15
N ALA A 218 -6.43 -13.68 -10.64
CA ALA A 218 -7.53 -13.09 -9.88
C ALA A 218 -8.78 -12.86 -10.74
N ILE A 219 -8.59 -12.43 -12.00
CA ILE A 219 -9.66 -12.23 -12.98
C ILE A 219 -10.35 -13.56 -13.30
N GLU A 220 -9.58 -14.61 -13.58
CA GLU A 220 -10.10 -15.97 -13.77
C GLU A 220 -10.85 -16.50 -12.53
N ALA A 221 -10.50 -16.04 -11.33
CA ALA A 221 -11.16 -16.39 -10.07
C ALA A 221 -12.37 -15.50 -9.72
N GLY A 222 -12.67 -14.48 -10.53
CA GLY A 222 -13.86 -13.64 -10.39
C GLY A 222 -13.67 -12.31 -9.65
N VAL A 223 -12.43 -11.81 -9.54
CA VAL A 223 -12.17 -10.47 -9.01
C VAL A 223 -12.91 -9.40 -9.83
N ASP A 224 -13.22 -8.28 -9.19
CA ASP A 224 -14.02 -7.21 -9.80
C ASP A 224 -13.12 -6.16 -10.44
N ARG A 225 -11.98 -5.88 -9.79
CA ARG A 225 -11.11 -4.77 -10.16
C ARG A 225 -9.63 -5.06 -9.99
N ILE A 226 -8.84 -4.34 -10.76
CA ILE A 226 -7.38 -4.35 -10.67
C ILE A 226 -6.84 -2.91 -10.62
N ASP A 227 -5.75 -2.72 -9.89
CA ASP A 227 -4.97 -1.49 -9.92
C ASP A 227 -3.82 -1.63 -10.91
N THR A 228 -3.63 -0.63 -11.76
CA THR A 228 -2.56 -0.56 -12.75
C THR A 228 -1.92 0.83 -12.73
N ALA A 229 -0.81 0.98 -13.45
CA ALA A 229 -0.20 2.28 -13.69
C ALA A 229 0.00 2.50 -15.18
N ILE A 230 -0.20 3.73 -15.68
CA ILE A 230 0.21 4.12 -17.04
C ILE A 230 1.64 3.63 -17.34
N SER A 231 1.87 3.02 -18.51
CA SER A 231 3.09 2.26 -18.82
C SER A 231 4.41 2.98 -18.58
N SER A 232 4.45 4.31 -18.76
CA SER A 232 5.66 5.12 -18.52
C SER A 232 6.06 5.23 -17.04
N PHE A 233 5.16 4.87 -16.11
CA PHE A 233 5.43 4.71 -14.67
C PHE A 233 4.97 3.34 -14.14
N ALA A 234 4.95 2.32 -15.00
CA ALA A 234 4.60 0.95 -14.62
C ALA A 234 5.83 0.10 -14.32
N ASN A 235 5.55 -1.11 -13.85
CA ASN A 235 6.48 -2.22 -13.60
C ASN A 235 7.54 -1.95 -12.53
N GLY A 236 8.38 -2.95 -12.27
CA GLY A 236 9.32 -2.94 -11.16
C GLY A 236 8.59 -2.68 -9.84
N THR A 237 9.08 -1.75 -9.03
CA THR A 237 8.40 -1.38 -7.77
C THR A 237 7.06 -0.66 -7.93
N SER A 238 6.61 -0.35 -9.15
CA SER A 238 5.27 0.15 -9.44
C SER A 238 4.29 -1.01 -9.68
N HIS A 239 3.33 -0.84 -10.60
CA HIS A 239 2.21 -1.74 -10.85
C HIS A 239 2.25 -2.29 -12.27
N PRO A 240 1.50 -3.34 -12.60
CA PRO A 240 1.32 -3.74 -13.99
C PRO A 240 0.86 -2.58 -14.88
N ALA A 241 1.39 -2.52 -16.10
CA ALA A 241 1.03 -1.45 -17.03
C ALA A 241 -0.44 -1.53 -17.42
N THR A 242 -1.15 -0.39 -17.35
CA THR A 242 -2.57 -0.27 -17.70
C THR A 242 -2.82 -0.78 -19.12
N GLU A 243 -2.01 -0.33 -20.07
CA GLU A 243 -2.10 -0.70 -21.49
C GLU A 243 -1.90 -2.20 -21.70
N SER A 244 -0.94 -2.81 -20.98
CA SER A 244 -0.68 -4.24 -21.09
C SER A 244 -1.87 -5.07 -20.59
N GLN A 245 -2.49 -4.68 -19.47
CA GLN A 245 -3.68 -5.37 -18.95
C GLN A 245 -4.89 -5.18 -19.88
N VAL A 246 -5.12 -3.96 -20.37
CA VAL A 246 -6.20 -3.68 -21.33
C VAL A 246 -6.02 -4.49 -22.61
N ALA A 247 -4.81 -4.55 -23.16
CA ALA A 247 -4.51 -5.34 -24.34
C ALA A 247 -4.69 -6.85 -24.11
N ALA A 248 -4.27 -7.36 -22.94
CA ALA A 248 -4.39 -8.77 -22.59
C ALA A 248 -5.85 -9.24 -22.45
N LEU A 249 -6.75 -8.36 -22.00
CA LEU A 249 -8.17 -8.68 -21.78
C LEU A 249 -9.06 -8.36 -22.99
N ARG A 250 -8.52 -7.73 -24.04
CA ARG A 250 -9.29 -7.32 -25.21
C ARG A 250 -9.92 -8.51 -25.93
N ASN A 251 -11.19 -8.39 -26.31
CA ASN A 251 -12.01 -9.44 -26.94
C ASN A 251 -12.19 -10.71 -26.09
N THR A 252 -11.97 -10.62 -24.77
CA THR A 252 -12.32 -11.69 -23.82
C THR A 252 -13.64 -11.36 -23.11
N GLU A 253 -14.16 -12.28 -22.29
CA GLU A 253 -15.34 -11.99 -21.45
C GLU A 253 -15.10 -10.95 -20.35
N TRP A 254 -13.83 -10.60 -20.11
CA TRP A 254 -13.34 -9.65 -19.11
C TRP A 254 -12.91 -8.31 -19.71
N ASP A 255 -13.16 -8.08 -21.01
CA ASP A 255 -12.73 -6.90 -21.73
C ASP A 255 -13.07 -5.60 -20.98
N THR A 256 -12.04 -4.80 -20.70
CA THR A 256 -12.14 -3.53 -19.95
C THR A 256 -12.81 -2.41 -20.76
N GLY A 257 -12.93 -2.56 -22.08
CA GLY A 257 -13.48 -1.56 -22.99
C GLY A 257 -12.73 -0.21 -23.00
N LEU A 258 -11.51 -0.15 -22.46
CA LEU A 258 -10.70 1.06 -22.43
C LEU A 258 -9.95 1.27 -23.76
N ASP A 259 -9.83 2.52 -24.20
CA ASP A 259 -9.17 2.86 -25.46
C ASP A 259 -7.63 2.87 -25.31
N LEU A 260 -6.97 1.90 -25.94
CA LEU A 260 -5.51 1.79 -25.97
C LEU A 260 -4.82 2.99 -26.62
N ASN A 261 -5.45 3.68 -27.59
CA ASN A 261 -4.84 4.84 -28.23
C ASN A 261 -4.80 6.01 -27.26
N LEU A 262 -5.91 6.30 -26.58
CA LEU A 262 -5.99 7.33 -25.56
C LEU A 262 -4.99 7.07 -24.41
N LEU A 263 -4.90 5.82 -23.95
CA LEU A 263 -3.92 5.43 -22.94
C LEU A 263 -2.48 5.64 -23.42
N SER A 264 -2.17 5.33 -24.68
CA SER A 264 -0.84 5.55 -25.24
C SER A 264 -0.47 7.03 -25.28
N GLU A 265 -1.42 7.92 -25.63
CA GLU A 265 -1.17 9.37 -25.60
C GLU A 265 -0.87 9.88 -24.18
N ILE A 266 -1.56 9.34 -23.18
CA ILE A 266 -1.32 9.65 -21.76
C ILE A 266 0.07 9.13 -21.35
N ALA A 267 0.44 7.93 -21.79
CA ALA A 267 1.75 7.35 -21.52
C ALA A 267 2.89 8.16 -22.12
N ASP A 268 2.73 8.65 -23.35
CA ASP A 268 3.68 9.52 -24.03
C ASP A 268 3.89 10.84 -23.26
N TYR A 269 2.80 11.46 -22.78
CA TYR A 269 2.89 12.64 -21.92
C TYR A 269 3.72 12.34 -20.65
N PHE A 270 3.37 11.28 -19.92
CA PHE A 270 4.06 10.95 -18.68
C PHE A 270 5.51 10.50 -18.91
N ARG A 271 5.84 9.94 -20.09
CA ARG A 271 7.23 9.62 -20.46
C ARG A 271 8.10 10.87 -20.51
N GLU A 272 7.58 11.97 -21.06
CA GLU A 272 8.29 13.26 -21.07
C GLU A 272 8.34 13.89 -19.69
N VAL A 273 7.26 13.83 -18.92
CA VAL A 273 7.24 14.31 -17.52
C VAL A 273 8.29 13.60 -16.67
N ARG A 274 8.40 12.26 -16.77
CA ARG A 274 9.34 11.46 -15.97
C ARG A 274 10.79 11.90 -16.12
N LYS A 275 11.20 12.35 -17.31
CA LYS A 275 12.56 12.85 -17.56
C LYS A 275 12.94 14.01 -16.63
N LYS A 276 11.99 14.86 -16.23
CA LYS A 276 12.21 15.97 -15.28
C LYS A 276 12.65 15.47 -13.90
N TYR A 277 12.29 14.24 -13.55
CA TYR A 277 12.48 13.65 -12.22
C TYR A 277 13.65 12.66 -12.15
N HIS A 278 14.52 12.62 -13.16
CA HIS A 278 15.63 11.66 -13.27
C HIS A 278 16.51 11.57 -12.00
N GLN A 279 16.67 12.67 -11.26
CA GLN A 279 17.45 12.73 -10.02
C GLN A 279 16.84 11.92 -8.84
N PHE A 280 15.58 11.51 -8.96
CA PHE A 280 14.87 10.72 -7.94
C PHE A 280 14.66 9.26 -8.35
N GLU A 281 15.10 8.88 -9.55
CA GLU A 281 15.15 7.47 -9.96
C GLU A 281 16.13 6.69 -9.08
N SER A 282 15.87 5.40 -8.92
CA SER A 282 16.68 4.51 -8.08
C SER A 282 17.03 3.24 -8.85
N GLU A 283 18.26 2.75 -8.69
CA GLU A 283 18.71 1.49 -9.29
C GLU A 283 17.93 0.27 -8.76
N PHE A 284 17.24 0.43 -7.61
CA PHE A 284 16.45 -0.61 -6.95
C PHE A 284 14.96 -0.60 -7.33
N THR A 285 14.56 0.15 -8.37
CA THR A 285 13.15 0.16 -8.82
C THR A 285 12.82 -0.92 -9.84
N GLY A 286 13.81 -1.64 -10.36
CA GLY A 286 13.63 -2.75 -11.30
C GLY A 286 12.96 -3.98 -10.67
N GLU A 287 12.80 -5.03 -11.47
CA GLU A 287 12.34 -6.33 -10.96
C GLU A 287 13.42 -6.95 -10.06
N ASP A 288 13.00 -7.41 -8.88
CA ASP A 288 13.82 -8.12 -7.92
C ASP A 288 13.04 -9.28 -7.31
N VAL A 289 13.31 -10.49 -7.82
CA VAL A 289 12.72 -11.74 -7.32
C VAL A 289 13.17 -12.06 -5.89
N SER A 290 14.24 -11.46 -5.39
CA SER A 290 14.71 -11.68 -4.01
C SER A 290 13.66 -11.31 -2.96
N VAL A 291 12.69 -10.45 -3.30
CA VAL A 291 11.54 -10.11 -2.45
C VAL A 291 10.71 -11.35 -2.09
N GLN A 292 10.67 -12.37 -2.94
CA GLN A 292 9.99 -13.64 -2.65
C GLN A 292 10.71 -14.47 -1.57
N ILE A 293 11.99 -14.17 -1.32
CA ILE A 293 12.82 -14.86 -0.34
C ILE A 293 12.89 -14.06 0.96
N ASN A 294 13.25 -12.78 0.88
CA ASN A 294 13.51 -11.93 2.04
C ASN A 294 12.27 -11.16 2.53
N GLN A 295 11.22 -11.06 1.70
CA GLN A 295 10.00 -10.28 1.92
C GLN A 295 10.21 -8.78 2.16
N VAL A 296 11.40 -8.25 1.86
CA VAL A 296 11.77 -6.86 2.04
C VAL A 296 11.23 -6.05 0.86
N PRO A 297 10.29 -5.10 1.07
CA PRO A 297 9.79 -4.26 -0.01
C PRO A 297 10.92 -3.45 -0.66
N GLY A 298 10.84 -3.20 -1.97
CA GLY A 298 11.90 -2.47 -2.71
C GLY A 298 12.28 -1.12 -2.11
N GLY A 299 11.29 -0.31 -1.73
CA GLY A 299 11.52 0.98 -1.07
C GLY A 299 12.15 0.87 0.34
N MET A 300 12.05 -0.29 1.00
CA MET A 300 12.76 -0.55 2.26
C MET A 300 14.23 -0.87 1.99
N MET A 301 14.55 -1.62 0.92
CA MET A 301 15.92 -1.98 0.56
C MET A 301 16.80 -0.76 0.30
N SER A 302 16.32 0.21 -0.49
CA SER A 302 17.09 1.43 -0.79
C SER A 302 17.35 2.27 0.46
N ASN A 303 16.36 2.38 1.35
CA ASN A 303 16.51 3.07 2.63
C ASN A 303 17.53 2.38 3.54
N LEU A 304 17.49 1.04 3.65
CA LEU A 304 18.45 0.27 4.43
C LEU A 304 19.88 0.38 3.87
N ALA A 305 20.03 0.32 2.55
CA ALA A 305 21.33 0.50 1.89
C ALA A 305 21.93 1.89 2.18
N ASN A 306 21.10 2.94 2.14
CA ASN A 306 21.54 4.29 2.50
C ASN A 306 21.94 4.40 3.97
N GLN A 307 21.14 3.84 4.91
CA GLN A 307 21.47 3.83 6.34
C GLN A 307 22.79 3.12 6.63
N LEU A 308 23.06 1.99 5.97
CA LEU A 308 24.34 1.28 6.12
C LEU A 308 25.50 2.05 5.49
N LYS A 309 25.28 2.70 4.34
CA LYS A 309 26.30 3.52 3.67
C LYS A 309 26.71 4.71 4.53
N GLU A 310 25.78 5.41 5.16
CA GLU A 310 26.05 6.50 6.10
C GLU A 310 26.88 6.05 7.31
N GLN A 311 26.77 4.78 7.69
CA GLN A 311 27.53 4.16 8.78
C GLN A 311 28.79 3.42 8.31
N ASN A 312 29.18 3.58 7.04
CA ASN A 312 30.32 2.88 6.41
C ASN A 312 30.26 1.35 6.57
N ALA A 313 29.07 0.77 6.54
CA ALA A 313 28.80 -0.66 6.80
C ALA A 313 27.98 -1.33 5.68
N LEU A 314 28.07 -0.83 4.45
CA LEU A 314 27.30 -1.36 3.31
C LEU A 314 27.65 -2.84 3.01
N ASP A 315 28.87 -3.25 3.31
CA ASP A 315 29.34 -4.64 3.23
C ASP A 315 28.53 -5.60 4.11
N ARG A 316 27.84 -5.09 5.15
CA ARG A 316 26.99 -5.86 6.08
C ARG A 316 25.55 -6.03 5.61
N ILE A 317 25.17 -5.56 4.42
CA ILE A 317 23.77 -5.60 3.93
C ILE A 317 23.17 -7.02 3.92
N ARG A 318 23.98 -8.04 3.59
CA ARG A 318 23.54 -9.44 3.58
C ARG A 318 23.21 -9.95 4.99
N ASP A 319 23.99 -9.53 5.99
CA ASP A 319 23.70 -9.88 7.40
C ASP A 319 22.38 -9.25 7.85
N VAL A 320 22.10 -8.01 7.41
CA VAL A 320 20.83 -7.33 7.69
C VAL A 320 19.65 -8.07 7.05
N PHE A 321 19.79 -8.50 5.80
CA PHE A 321 18.75 -9.31 5.14
C PHE A 321 18.51 -10.66 5.84
N ALA A 322 19.55 -11.27 6.40
CA ALA A 322 19.39 -12.48 7.21
C ALA A 322 18.77 -12.20 8.60
N GLU A 323 18.90 -10.98 9.11
CA GLU A 323 18.37 -10.59 10.42
C GLU A 323 16.90 -10.15 10.36
N ILE A 324 16.45 -9.55 9.25
CA ILE A 324 15.07 -9.06 9.09
C ILE A 324 14.01 -10.16 9.36
N PRO A 325 14.07 -11.37 8.76
CA PRO A 325 13.08 -12.41 9.03
C PRO A 325 13.04 -12.84 10.51
N ARG A 326 14.20 -12.85 11.18
CA ARG A 326 14.31 -13.19 12.61
C ARG A 326 13.70 -12.12 13.50
N VAL A 327 13.95 -10.84 13.20
CA VAL A 327 13.30 -9.73 13.91
C VAL A 327 11.79 -9.75 13.67
N ARG A 328 11.36 -10.00 12.43
CA ARG A 328 9.95 -10.09 12.08
C ARG A 328 9.24 -11.22 12.85
N GLU A 329 9.87 -12.39 12.96
CA GLU A 329 9.38 -13.51 13.77
C GLU A 329 9.26 -13.12 15.25
N ASP A 330 10.30 -12.51 15.83
CA ASP A 330 10.28 -12.07 17.22
C ASP A 330 9.18 -11.02 17.52
N LEU A 331 8.74 -10.29 16.49
CA LEU A 331 7.64 -9.33 16.56
C LEU A 331 6.27 -9.92 16.18
N GLY A 332 6.13 -11.23 16.05
CA GLY A 332 4.84 -11.88 15.79
C GLY A 332 4.39 -11.81 14.32
N TYR A 333 5.35 -11.85 13.39
CA TYR A 333 5.14 -11.86 11.94
C TYR A 333 4.30 -10.71 11.35
N PRO A 334 4.51 -9.44 11.73
CA PRO A 334 3.78 -8.33 11.11
C PRO A 334 4.00 -8.31 9.58
N PRO A 335 2.98 -7.96 8.78
CA PRO A 335 3.20 -7.56 7.40
C PRO A 335 4.26 -6.45 7.34
N LEU A 336 5.20 -6.52 6.39
CA LEU A 336 6.25 -5.51 6.23
C LEU A 336 5.75 -4.36 5.34
N VAL A 337 4.95 -3.47 5.92
CA VAL A 337 4.43 -2.25 5.29
C VAL A 337 4.75 -1.05 6.17
N THR A 338 4.56 0.19 5.70
CA THR A 338 4.76 1.34 6.59
C THR A 338 3.71 1.33 7.71
N PRO A 339 4.08 1.47 9.00
CA PRO A 339 5.44 1.73 9.51
C PRO A 339 6.26 0.48 9.90
N THR A 340 5.66 -0.70 10.03
CA THR A 340 6.28 -1.95 10.53
C THR A 340 7.55 -2.37 9.78
N SER A 341 7.61 -2.13 8.46
CA SER A 341 8.81 -2.42 7.65
C SER A 341 10.04 -1.64 8.13
N GLN A 342 9.88 -0.35 8.46
CA GLN A 342 10.96 0.46 9.01
C GLN A 342 11.33 0.03 10.43
N ILE A 343 10.34 -0.31 11.26
CA ILE A 343 10.58 -0.80 12.63
C ILE A 343 11.46 -2.06 12.62
N VAL A 344 11.09 -3.05 11.79
CA VAL A 344 11.83 -4.31 11.64
C VAL A 344 13.21 -4.04 11.02
N GLY A 345 13.28 -3.25 9.94
CA GLY A 345 14.51 -2.96 9.22
C GLY A 345 15.56 -2.27 10.07
N THR A 346 15.19 -1.18 10.73
CA THR A 346 16.11 -0.42 11.58
C THR A 346 16.58 -1.26 12.76
N GLN A 347 15.69 -2.04 13.39
CA GLN A 347 16.13 -2.93 14.47
C GLN A 347 17.09 -4.01 13.98
N ALA A 348 16.90 -4.55 12.77
CA ALA A 348 17.82 -5.51 12.16
C ALA A 348 19.21 -4.89 11.92
N VAL A 349 19.28 -3.67 11.40
CA VAL A 349 20.54 -2.92 11.26
C VAL A 349 21.24 -2.76 12.61
N TYR A 350 20.52 -2.34 13.65
CA TYR A 350 21.07 -2.18 14.99
C TYR A 350 21.64 -3.50 15.55
N ASN A 351 20.92 -4.60 15.37
CA ASN A 351 21.38 -5.93 15.80
C ASN A 351 22.68 -6.34 15.11
N VAL A 352 22.77 -6.12 13.80
CA VAL A 352 23.93 -6.50 12.97
C VAL A 352 25.17 -5.67 13.29
N LEU A 353 25.01 -4.35 13.47
CA LEU A 353 26.11 -3.45 13.78
C LEU A 353 26.60 -3.59 15.22
N ALA A 354 25.70 -3.89 16.16
CA ALA A 354 26.06 -4.18 17.54
C ALA A 354 26.76 -5.54 17.72
N GLY A 355 26.61 -6.46 16.76
CA GLY A 355 27.08 -7.85 16.88
C GLY A 355 26.30 -8.69 17.90
N GLU A 356 25.19 -8.17 18.43
CA GLU A 356 24.39 -8.76 19.49
C GLU A 356 22.91 -8.36 19.32
N ARG A 357 22.01 -9.34 19.20
CA ARG A 357 20.57 -9.09 18.98
C ARG A 357 19.96 -8.36 20.17
N TYR A 358 19.26 -7.26 19.89
CA TYR A 358 18.53 -6.47 20.88
C TYR A 358 19.39 -5.94 22.02
N LYS A 359 20.69 -5.70 21.79
CA LYS A 359 21.54 -4.94 22.73
C LYS A 359 21.00 -3.53 22.91
N THR A 360 20.64 -2.90 21.80
CA THR A 360 19.87 -1.66 21.74
C THR A 360 18.52 -1.96 21.10
N ILE A 361 17.44 -1.56 21.77
CA ILE A 361 16.07 -1.73 21.28
C ILE A 361 15.51 -0.34 20.97
N THR A 362 15.06 -0.15 19.73
CA THR A 362 14.51 1.15 19.30
C THR A 362 13.22 1.49 20.03
N ASN A 363 12.89 2.79 20.12
CA ASN A 363 11.68 3.23 20.81
C ASN A 363 10.42 2.73 20.08
N GLU A 364 10.47 2.62 18.76
CA GLU A 364 9.39 2.09 17.94
C GLU A 364 9.16 0.60 18.21
N VAL A 365 10.23 -0.20 18.37
CA VAL A 365 10.11 -1.61 18.78
C VAL A 365 9.54 -1.73 20.19
N LYS A 366 9.98 -0.88 21.13
CA LYS A 366 9.39 -0.85 22.48
C LYS A 366 7.90 -0.55 22.43
N ARG A 367 7.50 0.50 21.71
CA ARG A 367 6.09 0.88 21.53
C ARG A 367 5.28 -0.22 20.85
N TYR A 368 5.86 -0.91 19.87
CA TYR A 368 5.25 -2.09 19.24
C TYR A 368 5.00 -3.21 20.26
N LEU A 369 6.02 -3.57 21.03
CA LEU A 369 5.94 -4.62 22.05
C LEU A 369 5.02 -4.24 23.23
N GLN A 370 4.72 -2.95 23.38
CA GLN A 370 3.75 -2.43 24.34
C GLN A 370 2.30 -2.41 23.82
N GLY A 371 2.06 -2.86 22.58
CA GLY A 371 0.74 -2.83 21.94
C GLY A 371 0.36 -1.49 21.31
N GLY A 372 1.26 -0.49 21.30
CA GLY A 372 0.97 0.88 20.86
C GLY A 372 0.75 1.10 19.36
N TYR A 373 0.73 0.02 18.56
CA TYR A 373 0.38 0.00 17.13
C TYR A 373 -0.80 -0.95 16.82
N GLY A 374 -1.31 -1.67 17.82
CA GLY A 374 -2.33 -2.71 17.64
C GLY A 374 -1.78 -4.12 17.88
N GLN A 375 -2.63 -5.12 17.61
CA GLN A 375 -2.36 -6.53 17.87
C GLN A 375 -1.55 -7.16 16.73
N PRO A 376 -0.37 -7.75 17.03
CA PRO A 376 0.39 -8.53 16.06
C PRO A 376 -0.37 -9.80 15.60
N PRO A 377 -0.13 -10.30 14.36
CA PRO A 377 -0.75 -11.53 13.86
C PRO A 377 -0.48 -12.79 14.68
N ALA A 378 0.66 -12.84 15.38
CA ALA A 378 1.08 -13.93 16.24
C ALA A 378 1.64 -13.40 17.58
N PRO A 379 1.71 -14.24 18.62
CA PRO A 379 2.39 -13.87 19.86
C PRO A 379 3.83 -13.38 19.59
N VAL A 380 4.20 -12.25 20.21
CA VAL A 380 5.58 -11.75 20.16
C VAL A 380 6.49 -12.59 21.03
N ASN A 381 7.81 -12.48 20.84
CA ASN A 381 8.78 -13.14 21.69
C ASN A 381 8.70 -12.58 23.13
N ALA A 382 8.26 -13.41 24.08
CA ALA A 382 8.03 -13.01 25.47
C ALA A 382 9.31 -12.53 26.19
N GLN A 383 10.47 -13.10 25.87
CA GLN A 383 11.75 -12.67 26.46
C GLN A 383 12.14 -11.29 25.93
N LEU A 384 11.95 -11.06 24.63
CA LEU A 384 12.18 -9.76 24.02
C LEU A 384 11.21 -8.70 24.56
N GLN A 385 9.91 -9.01 24.66
CA GLN A 385 8.91 -8.09 25.21
C GLN A 385 9.30 -7.67 26.64
N LYS A 386 9.60 -8.64 27.51
CA LYS A 386 10.08 -8.35 28.87
C LYS A 386 11.37 -7.53 28.90
N LYS A 387 12.33 -7.80 27.99
CA LYS A 387 13.57 -7.01 27.88
C LYS A 387 13.31 -5.57 27.42
N ALA A 388 12.33 -5.37 26.53
CA ALA A 388 12.04 -4.10 25.89
C ALA A 388 11.26 -3.14 26.80
N ILE A 389 10.22 -3.65 27.48
CA ILE A 389 9.26 -2.84 28.26
C ILE A 389 9.25 -3.18 29.76
N GLY A 390 10.06 -4.15 30.22
CA GLY A 390 10.16 -4.49 31.63
C GLY A 390 8.85 -5.06 32.19
N ASN A 391 8.28 -4.34 33.17
CA ASN A 391 7.01 -4.66 33.82
C ASN A 391 5.89 -3.66 33.43
N GLU A 392 6.11 -2.85 32.39
CA GLU A 392 5.06 -1.98 31.87
C GLU A 392 3.89 -2.82 31.33
N GLU A 393 2.67 -2.29 31.45
CA GLU A 393 1.46 -2.96 30.98
C GLU A 393 1.42 -3.00 29.44
N VAL A 394 1.00 -4.15 28.90
CA VAL A 394 0.78 -4.34 27.47
C VAL A 394 -0.63 -3.90 27.14
N ILE A 395 -0.77 -2.97 26.20
CA ILE A 395 -2.06 -2.47 25.74
C ILE A 395 -2.73 -3.57 24.90
N GLU A 396 -3.81 -4.17 25.41
CA GLU A 396 -4.61 -5.16 24.69
C GLU A 396 -5.83 -4.53 23.98
N SER A 397 -6.25 -3.33 24.39
CA SER A 397 -7.32 -2.56 23.75
C SER A 397 -6.88 -1.93 22.43
N ARG A 398 -7.81 -1.26 21.73
CA ARG A 398 -7.44 -0.46 20.56
C ARG A 398 -6.60 0.74 21.05
N PRO A 399 -5.42 1.05 20.49
CA PRO A 399 -4.54 2.09 21.05
C PRO A 399 -5.06 3.53 20.98
N ALA A 400 -6.26 3.75 20.45
CA ALA A 400 -6.91 5.06 20.40
C ALA A 400 -8.05 5.20 21.43
N ASP A 401 -8.32 4.15 22.22
CA ASP A 401 -9.17 4.20 23.41
C ASP A 401 -8.38 4.78 24.59
#